data_AF-A0A8X7BCR5-F1
#
_entry.id   AF-A0A8X7BCR5-F1
#
_cell.length_a   1.000
_cell.length_b   1.000
_cell.length_c   1.000
_cell.angle_alpha   90.00
_cell.angle_beta   90.00
_cell.angle_gamma   90.00
#
_symmetry.space_group_name_H-M   'P 1'
#
loop_
_entity.id
_entity.type
_entity.pdbx_description
1 polymer ?
#
loop_
_entity_poly.entity_id
_entity_poly.type
_entity_poly.pdbx_seq_one_letter_code
_entity_poly.pdbx_strand_id
1 'polypeptide(L)'
;MARRKHLDDFTHGRMIGKLEEERTITTVAAEFGINKSVVSRAWKAFETTDTAVRKVRGGRPRTTTAEDDRCIILQAKRGRRQSASVISQQLSTATGRQVSRFTWPT
;
A
#
# COMPACT_ATOMS: atom_id res chain seq x y z
N MET A 1 -16.78 -10.81 13.30
CA MET A 1 -16.02 -9.97 12.34
C MET A 1 -16.26 -8.50 12.69
N ALA A 2 -15.27 -7.78 13.23
CA ALA A 2 -15.43 -6.36 13.55
C ALA A 2 -15.22 -5.51 12.30
N ARG A 3 -16.27 -4.84 11.82
CA ARG A 3 -16.19 -3.89 10.71
C ARG A 3 -15.37 -2.68 11.19
N ARG A 4 -14.15 -2.51 10.68
CA ARG A 4 -13.37 -1.29 10.93
C ARG A 4 -14.12 -0.12 10.29
N LYS A 5 -14.76 0.69 11.13
CA LYS A 5 -15.35 1.96 10.70
C LYS A 5 -14.20 2.95 10.45
N HIS A 6 -14.21 3.57 9.28
CA HIS A 6 -13.21 4.55 8.89
C HIS A 6 -13.68 5.94 9.34
N LEU A 7 -12.73 6.78 9.77
CA LEU A 7 -13.00 8.19 10.00
C LEU A 7 -13.27 8.85 8.63
N ASP A 8 -14.28 9.71 8.53
CA ASP A 8 -14.51 10.41 7.27
C ASP A 8 -13.43 11.48 7.05
N ASP A 9 -13.21 11.86 5.79
CA ASP A 9 -12.16 12.81 5.44
C ASP A 9 -12.43 14.22 6.01
N PHE A 10 -13.71 14.58 6.22
CA PHE A 10 -14.09 15.86 6.81
C PHE A 10 -13.74 15.96 8.30
N THR A 11 -14.09 14.95 9.09
CA THR A 11 -13.72 14.88 10.52
C THR A 11 -12.20 14.76 10.66
N HIS A 12 -11.54 14.03 9.76
CA HIS A 12 -10.08 13.95 9.73
C HIS A 12 -9.44 15.32 9.48
N GLY A 13 -9.90 16.07 8.47
CA GLY A 13 -9.42 17.42 8.18
C GLY A 13 -9.65 18.41 9.32
N ARG A 14 -10.85 18.40 9.92
CA ARG A 14 -11.17 19.27 11.06
C ARG A 14 -10.32 18.95 12.29
N MET A 15 -10.08 17.66 12.54
CA MET A 15 -9.21 17.21 13.62
C MET A 15 -7.75 17.63 13.41
N ILE A 16 -7.26 17.62 12.17
CA ILE A 16 -5.89 18.07 11.83
C ILE A 16 -5.76 19.58 12.05
N GLY A 17 -6.68 20.40 11.51
CA GLY A 17 -6.65 21.84 11.73
C GLY A 17 -6.73 22.22 13.20
N LYS A 18 -7.51 21.47 13.99
CA LYS A 18 -7.54 21.60 15.46
C LYS A 18 -6.23 21.22 16.13
N LEU A 19 -5.49 20.24 15.63
CA LEU A 19 -4.16 19.89 16.17
C LEU A 19 -3.08 20.93 15.83
N GLU A 20 -3.26 21.65 14.72
CA GLU A 20 -2.39 22.78 14.37
C GLU A 20 -2.62 23.99 15.30
N GLU A 21 -3.88 24.26 15.68
CA GLU A 21 -4.25 25.32 16.65
C GLU A 21 -3.99 24.91 18.12
N GLU A 22 -4.44 23.71 18.50
CA GLU A 22 -4.42 23.15 19.85
C GLU A 22 -3.41 21.99 19.92
N ARG A 23 -2.22 22.23 20.51
CA ARG A 23 -1.09 21.28 20.50
C ARG A 23 -1.29 19.95 21.25
N THR A 24 -2.46 19.67 21.82
CA THR A 24 -2.65 18.48 22.69
C THR A 24 -3.64 17.47 22.12
N ILE A 25 -3.09 16.30 21.73
CA ILE A 25 -3.84 15.12 21.26
C ILE A 25 -4.99 14.74 22.21
N THR A 26 -4.80 14.93 23.51
CA THR A 26 -5.78 14.64 24.56
C THR A 26 -7.04 15.50 24.45
N THR A 27 -6.87 16.78 24.19
CA THR A 27 -7.95 17.77 24.12
C THR A 27 -8.78 17.51 22.86
N VAL A 28 -8.10 17.37 21.72
CA VAL A 28 -8.74 17.04 20.44
C VAL A 28 -9.44 15.67 20.50
N ALA A 29 -8.84 14.67 21.16
CA ALA A 29 -9.50 13.38 21.35
C ALA A 29 -10.81 13.49 22.16
N ALA A 30 -10.83 14.33 23.19
CA ALA A 30 -12.01 14.56 24.02
C ALA A 30 -13.11 15.34 23.27
N GLU A 31 -12.73 16.40 22.53
CA GLU A 31 -13.65 17.23 21.74
C GLU A 31 -14.39 16.40 20.68
N PHE A 32 -13.69 15.51 20.00
CA PHE A 32 -14.27 14.67 18.94
C PHE A 32 -14.82 13.33 19.45
N GLY A 33 -14.62 12.98 20.72
CA GLY A 33 -15.01 11.68 21.27
C GLY A 33 -14.28 10.49 20.63
N ILE A 34 -13.08 10.71 20.09
CA ILE A 34 -12.28 9.73 19.35
C ILE A 34 -11.16 9.20 20.24
N ASN A 35 -10.80 7.92 20.08
CA ASN A 35 -9.67 7.34 20.78
C ASN A 35 -8.35 8.07 20.45
N LYS A 36 -7.57 8.42 21.48
CA LYS A 36 -6.26 9.12 21.35
C LYS A 36 -5.32 8.47 20.34
N SER A 37 -5.36 7.14 20.19
CA SER A 37 -4.52 6.42 19.21
C SER A 37 -4.87 6.73 17.75
N VAL A 38 -6.12 7.08 17.46
CA VAL A 38 -6.56 7.44 16.11
C VAL A 38 -6.06 8.85 15.80
N VAL A 39 -6.24 9.79 16.74
CA VAL A 39 -5.75 11.17 16.67
C VAL A 39 -4.22 11.20 16.49
N SER A 40 -3.48 10.45 17.30
CA SER A 40 -2.01 10.36 17.21
C SER A 40 -1.53 9.78 15.87
N ARG A 41 -2.23 8.79 15.33
CA ARG A 41 -1.89 8.20 14.02
C ARG A 41 -2.18 9.16 12.86
N ALA A 42 -3.28 9.89 12.94
CA ALA A 42 -3.63 10.92 11.97
C ALA A 42 -2.59 12.04 11.95
N TRP A 43 -2.19 12.55 13.13
CA TRP A 43 -1.14 13.57 13.23
C TRP A 43 0.19 13.12 12.61
N LYS A 44 0.67 11.92 12.95
CA LYS A 44 1.91 11.38 12.35
C LYS A 44 1.82 11.22 10.84
N ALA A 45 0.66 10.79 10.34
CA ALA A 45 0.44 10.68 8.91
C ALA A 45 0.50 12.05 8.23
N PHE A 46 -0.08 13.08 8.86
CA PHE A 46 -0.01 14.46 8.40
C PHE A 46 1.41 15.01 8.41
N GLU A 47 2.16 14.86 9.51
CA GLU A 47 3.58 15.28 9.58
C GLU A 47 4.43 14.66 8.46
N THR A 48 4.07 13.46 7.99
CA THR A 48 4.79 12.77 6.92
C THR A 48 4.36 13.19 5.51
N THR A 49 3.15 13.73 5.35
CA THR A 49 2.51 13.88 4.03
C THR A 49 1.96 15.26 3.74
N ASP A 50 1.93 16.14 4.74
CA ASP A 50 1.38 17.49 4.72
C ASP A 50 -0.06 17.53 4.17
N THR A 51 -0.77 16.41 4.28
CA THR A 51 -2.08 16.23 3.66
C THR A 51 -3.01 15.56 4.64
N ALA A 52 -4.10 16.25 4.97
CA ALA A 52 -5.15 15.72 5.82
C ALA A 52 -6.07 14.74 5.08
N VAL A 53 -5.90 14.59 3.77
CA VAL A 53 -6.65 13.62 2.96
C VAL A 53 -6.00 12.25 3.04
N ARG A 54 -6.84 11.22 3.09
CA ARG A 54 -6.40 9.85 3.00
C ARG A 54 -5.56 9.62 1.74
N LYS A 55 -4.37 9.04 1.91
CA LYS A 55 -3.63 8.46 0.79
C LYS A 55 -4.41 7.31 0.17
N VAL A 56 -4.72 7.42 -1.12
CA VAL A 56 -5.13 6.28 -1.92
C VAL A 56 -3.96 5.31 -1.95
N ARG A 57 -4.18 4.10 -1.42
CA ARG A 57 -3.14 3.08 -1.41
C ARG A 57 -2.95 2.60 -2.85
N GLY A 58 -1.95 3.15 -3.53
CA GLY A 58 -1.47 2.58 -4.79
C GLY A 58 -1.01 1.15 -4.55
N GLY A 59 -1.30 0.26 -5.51
CA GLY A 59 -0.69 -1.07 -5.53
C GLY A 59 0.82 -0.96 -5.66
N ARG A 60 1.53 -2.06 -5.40
CA ARG A 60 2.96 -2.15 -5.71
C ARG A 60 3.14 -1.85 -7.21
N PRO A 61 4.06 -0.97 -7.60
CA PRO A 61 4.36 -0.73 -9.02
C PRO A 61 4.60 -2.06 -9.73
N ARG A 62 3.89 -2.29 -10.83
CA ARG A 62 4.05 -3.52 -11.62
C ARG A 62 5.40 -3.45 -12.33
N THR A 63 6.32 -4.31 -11.92
CA THR A 63 7.61 -4.47 -12.58
C THR A 63 7.49 -5.30 -13.87
N THR A 64 6.49 -6.17 -13.97
CA THR A 64 6.22 -7.00 -15.16
C THR A 64 5.24 -6.31 -16.10
N THR A 65 5.50 -6.46 -17.39
CA THR A 65 4.57 -6.06 -18.46
C THR A 65 3.52 -7.14 -18.69
N ALA A 66 2.43 -6.79 -19.39
CA ALA A 66 1.40 -7.77 -19.77
C ALA A 66 1.94 -8.87 -20.69
N GLU A 67 3.03 -8.63 -21.41
CA GLU A 67 3.70 -9.62 -22.25
C GLU A 67 4.53 -10.59 -21.42
N ASP A 68 5.29 -10.07 -20.44
CA ASP A 68 6.03 -10.89 -19.48
C ASP A 68 5.08 -11.84 -18.74
N ASP A 69 3.94 -11.33 -18.26
CA ASP A 69 2.95 -12.13 -17.54
C ASP A 69 2.38 -13.26 -18.41
N ARG A 70 2.16 -13.01 -19.71
CA ARG A 70 1.71 -14.06 -20.65
C ARG A 70 2.78 -15.13 -20.85
N CYS A 71 4.04 -14.72 -21.02
CA CYS A 71 5.15 -15.65 -21.15
C CYS A 71 5.29 -16.53 -19.90
N ILE A 72 5.22 -15.91 -18.72
CA ILE A 72 5.23 -16.57 -17.41
C ILE A 72 4.13 -17.64 -17.31
N ILE A 73 2.89 -17.28 -17.63
CA ILE A 73 1.75 -18.21 -17.57
C ILE A 73 1.94 -19.37 -18.54
N LEU A 74 2.43 -19.12 -19.76
CA LEU A 74 2.68 -20.16 -20.74
C LEU A 74 3.78 -21.13 -20.29
N GLN A 75 4.88 -20.63 -19.73
CA GLN A 75 5.97 -21.46 -19.23
C GLN A 75 5.55 -22.28 -18.01
N ALA A 76 4.82 -21.67 -17.06
CA ALA A 76 4.27 -22.38 -15.90
C ALA A 76 3.28 -23.49 -16.30
N LYS A 77 2.47 -23.25 -17.34
CA LYS A 77 1.55 -24.26 -17.89
C LYS A 77 2.28 -25.42 -18.58
N ARG A 78 3.35 -25.12 -19.33
CA ARG A 78 4.18 -26.12 -20.03
C ARG A 78 5.03 -26.94 -19.06
N GLY A 79 5.55 -26.31 -18.01
CA GLY A 79 6.43 -26.92 -17.02
C GLY A 79 5.86 -26.86 -15.60
N ARG A 80 4.81 -27.63 -15.30
CA ARG A 80 4.13 -27.61 -13.99
C ARG A 80 5.05 -27.84 -12.77
N ARG A 81 6.21 -28.50 -12.97
CA ARG A 81 7.21 -28.78 -11.93
C ARG A 81 8.44 -27.86 -12.01
N GLN A 82 8.48 -26.92 -12.95
CA GLN A 82 9.61 -26.02 -13.10
C GLN A 82 9.60 -24.98 -11.98
N SER A 83 10.78 -24.74 -11.42
CA SER A 83 10.97 -23.69 -10.42
C SER A 83 10.87 -22.30 -11.03
N ALA A 84 10.35 -21.35 -10.26
CA ALA A 84 10.24 -19.94 -10.66
C ALA A 84 11.58 -19.31 -11.12
N SER A 85 12.71 -19.75 -10.57
CA SER A 85 14.05 -19.29 -11.00
C SER A 85 14.38 -19.67 -12.43
N VAL A 86 14.00 -20.87 -12.85
CA VAL A 86 14.22 -21.36 -14.22
C VAL A 86 13.38 -20.56 -15.22
N ILE A 87 12.11 -20.31 -14.88
CA ILE A 87 11.21 -19.49 -15.72
C ILE A 87 11.74 -18.05 -15.80
N SER A 88 12.23 -17.50 -14.68
CA SER A 88 12.85 -16.18 -14.63
C SER A 88 14.09 -16.08 -15.52
N GLN A 89 14.96 -17.10 -15.48
CA GLN A 89 16.16 -17.15 -16.31
C GLN A 89 15.79 -17.20 -17.79
N GLN A 90 14.84 -18.05 -18.17
CA GLN A 90 14.35 -18.15 -19.55
C GLN A 90 13.76 -16.84 -20.06
N LEU A 91 12.95 -16.14 -19.25
CA LEU A 91 12.43 -14.82 -19.60
C LEU A 91 13.55 -13.79 -19.79
N SER A 92 14.54 -13.79 -18.89
CA SER A 92 15.67 -12.87 -19.01
C SER A 92 16.55 -13.16 -20.22
N THR A 93 16.73 -14.43 -20.60
CA THR A 93 17.46 -14.79 -21.83
C THR A 93 16.69 -14.40 -23.10
N ALA A 94 15.36 -14.56 -23.10
CA ALA A 94 14.52 -14.26 -24.27
C ALA A 94 14.30 -12.75 -24.49
N THR A 95 14.14 -11.99 -23.39
CA THR A 95 13.75 -10.57 -23.44
C THR A 95 14.93 -9.63 -23.15
N GLY A 96 16.08 -10.15 -22.70
CA GLY A 96 17.26 -9.36 -22.32
C GLY A 96 17.06 -8.51 -21.05
N ARG A 97 15.93 -8.69 -20.34
CA ARG A 97 15.56 -7.89 -19.17
C ARG A 97 15.52 -8.77 -17.92
N GLN A 98 16.17 -8.31 -16.85
CA GLN A 98 16.22 -9.06 -15.59
C GLN A 98 14.86 -8.96 -14.86
N VAL A 99 14.11 -10.06 -14.81
CA VAL A 99 12.88 -10.15 -14.00
C VAL A 99 13.27 -10.76 -12.64
N SER A 100 12.83 -10.15 -11.54
CA SER A 100 13.24 -10.59 -10.20
C SER A 100 12.53 -11.89 -9.78
N ARG A 101 13.24 -12.76 -9.05
CA ARG A 101 12.66 -13.96 -8.41
C ARG A 101 11.64 -13.69 -7.29
N PHE A 102 11.41 -12.43 -6.93
CA PHE A 102 10.45 -12.03 -5.90
C PHE A 102 9.11 -11.56 -6.47
N THR A 103 8.97 -11.58 -7.79
CA THR A 103 7.77 -11.13 -8.50
C THR A 103 6.79 -12.29 -8.78
N TRP A 104 7.15 -13.54 -8.43
CA TRP A 104 6.35 -14.73 -8.76
C TRP A 104 5.20 -14.94 -7.77
N PRO A 105 3.99 -15.26 -8.27
CA PRO A 105 2.92 -15.77 -7.41
C PRO A 105 3.32 -17.17 -6.91
N THR A 106 3.06 -17.42 -5.62
CA THR A 106 3.24 -18.73 -4.97
C THR A 106 2.09 -19.67 -5.28
#